data_AF-A0A2D6LAB6-F1
#
_entry.id   AF-A0A2D6LAB6-F1
#
_cell.length_a   1.000
_cell.length_b   1.000
_cell.length_c   1.000
_cell.angle_alpha   90.00
_cell.angle_beta   90.00
_cell.angle_gamma   90.00
#
_symmetry.space_group_name_H-M   'P 1'
#
loop_
_entity.id
_entity.type
_entity.pdbx_description
1 polymer ?
#
loop_
_entity_poly.entity_id
_entity_poly.type
_entity_poly.pdbx_seq_one_letter_code
_entity_poly.pdbx_strand_id
1 'polypeptide(L)'
;MKYNKYGGWSAAQGIVCFAGSRRGKVNENACCALVQSFQRLGFSFLVGCAHGVDQCFRQALSDLIPAELWTVHCAFQSRVQAFKKAGSPAICRVTDAPSPGAALHRRTVTMISESSFLVLFPDDPATGAWGRGSRLAFGTAVQRHKPVFVVAAIAPSSTKQLRVTAGSLFGVVSGSWVAPLGVPVQEEAVDV
;
A
#
# COMPACT_ATOMS: atom_id res chain seq x y z
N MET A 1 22.84 23.51 -10.52
CA MET A 1 22.62 22.44 -9.53
C MET A 1 22.97 22.97 -8.16
N LYS A 2 21.99 23.41 -7.35
CA LYS A 2 22.22 23.91 -5.99
C LYS A 2 21.10 23.38 -5.10
N TYR A 3 21.49 22.67 -4.05
CA TYR A 3 20.63 22.31 -2.93
C TYR A 3 20.16 23.58 -2.23
N ASN A 4 18.84 23.70 -2.00
CA ASN A 4 18.30 24.79 -1.22
C ASN A 4 18.06 24.33 0.24
N LYS A 5 18.56 25.12 1.19
CA LYS A 5 18.79 24.78 2.59
C LYS A 5 17.56 24.95 3.49
N TYR A 6 16.38 25.16 2.90
CA TYR A 6 15.10 25.31 3.58
C TYR A 6 14.06 24.56 2.74
N GLY A 7 13.65 23.38 3.23
CA GLY A 7 12.80 22.42 2.53
C GLY A 7 11.41 22.97 2.23
N GLY A 8 11.27 23.66 1.10
CA GLY A 8 9.99 23.95 0.49
C GLY A 8 9.40 22.66 -0.08
N TRP A 9 8.34 22.16 0.54
CA TRP A 9 7.53 21.09 -0.02
C TRP A 9 6.80 21.60 -1.26
N SER A 10 7.19 21.11 -2.43
CA SER A 10 6.42 21.26 -3.67
C SER A 10 5.24 20.27 -3.62
N ALA A 11 4.03 20.75 -3.89
CA ALA A 11 2.74 20.04 -3.93
C ALA A 11 2.78 18.54 -3.55
N ALA A 12 2.37 18.24 -2.31
CA ALA A 12 2.30 16.92 -1.66
C ALA A 12 2.45 15.69 -2.59
N GLN A 13 3.70 15.22 -2.76
CA GLN A 13 3.97 13.91 -3.35
C GLN A 13 3.32 12.84 -2.46
N GLY A 14 2.31 12.15 -2.99
CA GLY A 14 1.63 11.08 -2.26
C GLY A 14 2.50 9.83 -2.14
N ILE A 15 2.08 8.93 -1.25
CA ILE A 15 2.74 7.64 -1.05
C ILE A 15 1.79 6.50 -1.46
N VAL A 16 2.18 5.68 -2.43
CA VAL A 16 1.42 4.48 -2.81
C VAL A 16 1.98 3.27 -2.07
N CYS A 17 1.11 2.56 -1.37
CA CYS A 17 1.43 1.27 -0.78
C CYS A 17 0.96 0.13 -1.70
N PHE A 18 1.87 -0.76 -2.05
CA PHE A 18 1.53 -2.06 -2.64
C PHE A 18 1.53 -3.13 -1.56
N ALA A 19 0.45 -3.91 -1.49
CA ALA A 19 0.34 -5.03 -0.57
C ALA A 19 -0.49 -6.18 -1.18
N GLY A 20 -0.31 -7.39 -0.66
CA GLY A 20 -1.18 -8.48 -1.05
C GLY A 20 -0.87 -9.82 -0.41
N SER A 21 -1.39 -10.87 -1.03
CA SER A 21 -1.22 -12.24 -0.58
C SER A 21 0.26 -12.66 -0.59
N ARG A 22 0.65 -13.42 0.46
CA ARG A 22 1.98 -14.05 0.55
C ARG A 22 2.19 -15.18 -0.44
N ARG A 23 1.09 -15.71 -1.00
CA ARG A 23 1.08 -16.77 -2.01
C ARG A 23 0.71 -16.24 -3.40
N GLY A 24 0.25 -14.99 -3.48
CA GLY A 24 -0.09 -14.35 -4.75
C GLY A 24 1.16 -14.00 -5.57
N LYS A 25 0.98 -13.91 -6.89
CA LYS A 25 1.97 -13.40 -7.83
C LYS A 25 1.29 -12.37 -8.72
N VAL A 26 2.00 -11.29 -9.00
CA VAL A 26 1.61 -10.30 -10.00
C VAL A 26 2.59 -10.44 -11.16
N ASN A 27 2.08 -10.38 -12.39
CA ASN A 27 2.92 -10.41 -13.57
C ASN A 27 3.93 -9.27 -13.54
N GLU A 28 5.17 -9.54 -13.91
CA GLU A 28 6.28 -8.57 -13.86
C GLU A 28 5.99 -7.32 -14.69
N ASN A 29 5.50 -7.47 -15.92
CA ASN A 29 5.13 -6.35 -16.78
C ASN A 29 4.04 -5.49 -16.11
N ALA A 30 3.09 -6.11 -15.41
CA ALA A 30 2.07 -5.37 -14.67
C ALA A 30 2.66 -4.61 -13.46
N CYS A 31 3.57 -5.22 -12.70
CA CYS A 31 4.29 -4.53 -11.62
C CYS A 31 5.05 -3.31 -12.15
N CYS A 32 5.85 -3.50 -13.19
CA CYS A 32 6.64 -2.43 -13.82
C CYS A 32 5.75 -1.31 -14.36
N ALA A 33 4.70 -1.65 -15.09
CA ALA A 33 3.77 -0.67 -15.65
C ALA A 33 3.04 0.14 -14.57
N LEU A 34 2.60 -0.51 -13.47
CA LEU A 34 1.97 0.18 -12.34
C LEU A 34 2.95 1.10 -11.63
N VAL A 35 4.16 0.62 -11.32
CA VAL A 35 5.22 1.40 -10.67
C VAL A 35 5.57 2.65 -11.49
N GLN A 36 5.84 2.49 -12.79
CA GLN A 36 6.13 3.62 -13.68
C GLN A 36 4.95 4.58 -13.81
N SER A 37 3.72 4.08 -13.85
CA SER A 37 2.53 4.93 -13.94
C SER A 37 2.37 5.83 -12.71
N PHE A 38 2.55 5.28 -11.52
CA PHE A 38 2.54 6.07 -10.29
C PHE A 38 3.75 7.00 -10.17
N GLN A 39 4.93 6.57 -10.62
CA GLN A 39 6.13 7.42 -10.63
C GLN A 39 5.92 8.65 -11.52
N ARG A 40 5.30 8.49 -12.71
CA ARG A 40 4.97 9.62 -13.60
C ARG A 40 4.00 10.63 -12.97
N LEU A 41 3.21 10.18 -12.00
CA LEU A 41 2.32 11.02 -11.20
C LEU A 41 3.01 11.61 -9.96
N GLY A 42 4.31 11.38 -9.77
CA GLY A 42 5.10 11.92 -8.67
C GLY A 42 4.95 11.20 -7.33
N PHE A 43 4.42 9.96 -7.32
CA PHE A 43 4.31 9.19 -6.09
C PHE A 43 5.63 8.54 -5.67
N SER A 44 5.80 8.42 -4.35
CA SER A 44 6.77 7.52 -3.73
C SER A 44 6.09 6.24 -3.24
N PHE A 45 6.87 5.24 -2.84
CA PHE A 45 6.35 3.87 -2.66
C PHE A 45 6.64 3.25 -1.30
N LEU A 46 5.64 2.56 -0.77
CA LEU A 46 5.78 1.66 0.37
C LEU A 46 5.45 0.23 -0.04
N VAL A 47 6.22 -0.72 0.48
CA VAL A 47 5.97 -2.14 0.28
C VAL A 47 6.40 -2.93 1.51
N GLY A 48 5.71 -4.04 1.77
CA GLY A 48 6.09 -4.93 2.84
C GLY A 48 7.32 -5.78 2.53
N CYS A 49 7.81 -6.49 3.54
CA CYS A 49 8.98 -7.37 3.45
C CYS A 49 8.64 -8.85 3.19
N ALA A 50 7.37 -9.17 2.90
CA ALA A 50 6.90 -10.54 2.75
C ALA A 50 7.22 -11.13 1.36
N HIS A 51 7.07 -12.45 1.22
CA HIS A 51 7.01 -13.11 -0.09
C HIS A 51 5.67 -12.82 -0.80
N GLY A 52 5.55 -13.27 -2.04
CA GLY A 52 4.34 -13.12 -2.85
C GLY A 52 4.24 -11.74 -3.49
N VAL A 53 3.08 -11.10 -3.39
CA VAL A 53 2.80 -9.79 -4.03
C VAL A 53 3.82 -8.73 -3.62
N ASP A 54 4.12 -8.60 -2.32
CA ASP A 54 5.11 -7.65 -1.82
C ASP A 54 6.48 -7.86 -2.51
N GLN A 55 6.86 -9.11 -2.80
CA GLN A 55 8.12 -9.42 -3.47
C GLN A 55 8.10 -9.02 -4.95
N CYS A 56 7.00 -9.26 -5.66
CA CYS A 56 6.85 -8.84 -7.05
C CYS A 56 7.07 -7.32 -7.21
N PHE A 57 6.47 -6.52 -6.32
CA PHE A 57 6.65 -5.07 -6.37
C PHE A 57 8.03 -4.61 -5.90
N ARG A 58 8.65 -5.27 -4.92
CA ARG A 58 10.04 -4.95 -4.55
C ARG A 58 11.01 -5.13 -5.73
N GLN A 59 10.82 -6.17 -6.55
CA GLN A 59 11.64 -6.39 -7.75
C GLN A 59 11.46 -5.26 -8.76
N ALA A 60 10.21 -4.93 -9.11
CA ALA A 60 9.96 -3.82 -10.03
C ALA A 60 10.49 -2.47 -9.50
N LEU A 61 10.39 -2.23 -8.19
CA LEU A 61 10.91 -1.02 -7.56
C LEU A 61 12.44 -0.96 -7.58
N SER A 62 13.13 -2.08 -7.30
CA SER A 62 14.61 -2.11 -7.33
C SER A 62 15.18 -1.84 -8.72
N ASP A 63 14.45 -2.26 -9.75
CA ASP A 63 14.94 -2.19 -11.12
C ASP A 63 14.63 -0.84 -11.79
N LEU A 64 13.57 -0.15 -11.35
CA LEU A 64 13.04 1.03 -12.03
C LEU A 64 13.12 2.33 -11.22
N ILE A 65 13.13 2.25 -9.89
CA ILE A 65 12.90 3.41 -9.03
C ILE A 65 14.15 3.72 -8.17
N PRO A 66 14.64 4.97 -8.16
CA PRO A 66 15.70 5.40 -7.25
C PRO A 66 15.38 5.09 -5.78
N ALA A 67 16.37 4.63 -5.02
CA ALA A 67 16.20 4.09 -3.67
C ALA A 67 15.61 5.09 -2.66
N GLU A 68 15.74 6.40 -2.91
CA GLU A 68 15.17 7.47 -2.10
C GLU A 68 13.65 7.63 -2.26
N LEU A 69 13.05 7.03 -3.29
CA LEU A 69 11.61 7.15 -3.59
C LEU A 69 10.81 5.93 -3.15
N TRP A 70 11.42 4.93 -2.51
CA TRP A 70 10.68 3.78 -1.99
C TRP A 70 11.28 3.21 -0.71
N THR A 71 10.49 2.49 0.07
CA THR A 71 10.99 1.85 1.30
C THR A 71 10.27 0.54 1.61
N VAL A 72 11.07 -0.47 2.02
CA VAL A 72 10.58 -1.75 2.54
C VAL A 72 10.27 -1.64 4.02
N HIS A 73 9.00 -1.85 4.39
CA HIS A 73 8.58 -1.89 5.79
C HIS A 73 8.67 -3.30 6.36
N CYS A 74 9.55 -3.46 7.35
CA CYS A 74 9.76 -4.70 8.07
C CYS A 74 9.18 -4.62 9.48
N ALA A 75 8.72 -5.78 9.99
CA ALA A 75 8.33 -5.92 11.40
C ALA A 75 9.50 -6.32 12.31
N PHE A 76 10.60 -6.80 11.73
CA PHE A 76 11.75 -7.35 12.46
C PHE A 76 13.05 -6.77 11.94
N GLN A 77 13.96 -6.39 12.85
CA GLN A 77 15.24 -5.79 12.51
C GLN A 77 16.13 -6.71 11.66
N SER A 78 16.09 -8.02 11.92
CA SER A 78 16.83 -9.02 11.13
C SER A 78 16.50 -8.95 9.63
N ARG A 79 15.23 -8.71 9.29
CA ARG A 79 14.80 -8.53 7.90
C ARG A 79 15.32 -7.22 7.32
N VAL A 80 15.34 -6.14 8.11
CA VAL A 80 15.92 -4.85 7.67
C VAL A 80 17.38 -5.02 7.30
N GLN A 81 18.17 -5.69 8.14
CA GLN A 81 19.59 -5.88 7.87
C GLN A 81 19.83 -6.72 6.61
N ALA A 82 19.02 -7.75 6.37
CA ALA A 82 19.09 -8.54 5.15
C ALA A 82 18.82 -7.69 3.90
N PHE A 83 17.80 -6.83 3.91
CA PHE A 83 17.50 -5.94 2.78
C PHE A 83 18.57 -4.86 2.57
N LYS A 84 19.05 -4.23 3.65
CA LYS A 84 20.14 -3.24 3.55
C LYS A 84 21.43 -3.84 3.00
N LYS A 85 21.78 -5.07 3.41
CA LYS A 85 22.93 -5.80 2.85
C LYS A 85 22.77 -6.09 1.35
N ALA A 86 21.54 -6.26 0.89
CA ALA A 86 21.19 -6.43 -0.52
C ALA A 86 20.97 -5.09 -1.28
N GLY A 87 21.27 -3.94 -0.66
CA GLY A 87 21.16 -2.62 -1.30
C GLY A 87 19.73 -2.03 -1.33
N SER A 88 18.75 -2.67 -0.69
CA SER A 88 17.37 -2.17 -0.66
C SER A 88 17.11 -1.22 0.52
N PRO A 89 16.38 -0.10 0.32
CA PRO A 89 15.96 0.79 1.41
C PRO A 89 14.96 0.07 2.32
N ALA A 90 15.30 -0.10 3.59
CA ALA A 90 14.45 -0.81 4.55
C ALA A 90 14.45 -0.18 5.94
N ILE A 91 13.30 -0.22 6.60
CA ILE A 91 13.08 0.30 7.95
C ILE A 91 12.28 -0.68 8.80
N CYS A 92 12.59 -0.74 10.10
CA CYS A 92 11.81 -1.50 11.08
C CYS A 92 10.74 -0.58 11.66
N ARG A 93 9.47 -0.97 11.54
CA ARG A 93 8.33 -0.18 12.02
C ARG A 93 7.85 -0.59 13.41
N VAL A 94 8.60 -1.48 14.06
CA VAL A 94 8.25 -2.06 15.35
C VAL A 94 9.51 -2.18 16.18
N THR A 95 9.53 -1.50 17.33
CA THR A 95 10.60 -1.62 18.33
C THR A 95 10.19 -2.55 19.46
N ASP A 96 8.92 -2.47 19.90
CA ASP A 96 8.48 -3.12 21.16
C ASP A 96 7.15 -3.86 21.01
N ALA A 97 7.15 -5.02 20.33
CA ALA A 97 5.96 -5.85 20.20
C ALA A 97 6.01 -7.08 21.12
N PRO A 98 4.92 -7.40 21.84
CA PRO A 98 4.87 -8.53 22.76
C PRO A 98 4.87 -9.90 22.06
N SER A 99 4.68 -9.94 20.73
CA SER A 99 4.74 -11.17 19.94
C SER A 99 5.03 -10.90 18.46
N PRO A 100 5.47 -11.90 17.68
CA PRO A 100 5.62 -11.78 16.23
C PRO A 100 4.34 -11.38 15.50
N GLY A 101 3.18 -11.87 15.97
CA GLY A 101 1.88 -11.50 15.41
C GLY A 101 1.55 -10.02 15.64
N ALA A 102 1.78 -9.52 16.86
CA ALA A 102 1.60 -8.11 17.18
C ALA A 102 2.55 -7.21 16.37
N ALA A 103 3.80 -7.64 16.16
CA ALA A 103 4.75 -6.93 15.32
C ALA A 103 4.26 -6.80 13.87
N LEU A 104 3.81 -7.92 13.27
CA LEU A 104 3.26 -7.92 11.92
C LEU A 104 2.01 -7.03 11.80
N HIS A 105 1.14 -7.05 12.80
CA HIS A 105 -0.04 -6.19 12.86
C HIS A 105 0.36 -4.71 12.88
N ARG A 106 1.20 -4.30 13.84
CA ARG A 106 1.68 -2.91 13.97
C ARG A 106 2.37 -2.43 12.71
N ARG A 107 3.27 -3.22 12.13
CA ARG A 107 3.93 -2.89 10.85
C ARG A 107 2.91 -2.60 9.76
N THR A 108 1.87 -3.43 9.63
CA THR A 108 0.84 -3.25 8.59
C THR A 108 0.06 -1.96 8.84
N VAL A 109 -0.39 -1.74 10.08
CA VAL A 109 -1.13 -0.52 10.44
C VAL A 109 -0.30 0.73 10.19
N THR A 110 0.96 0.77 10.61
CA THR A 110 1.86 1.90 10.37
C THR A 110 2.08 2.14 8.88
N MET A 111 2.40 1.08 8.11
CA MET A 111 2.61 1.18 6.66
C MET A 111 1.40 1.77 5.93
N ILE A 112 0.20 1.29 6.25
CA ILE A 112 -1.04 1.81 5.65
C ILE A 112 -1.37 3.21 6.18
N SER A 113 -1.02 3.53 7.43
CA SER A 113 -1.23 4.86 8.01
C SER A 113 -0.33 5.93 7.38
N GLU A 114 0.84 5.56 6.87
CA GLU A 114 1.77 6.47 6.19
C GLU A 114 1.50 6.58 4.68
N SER A 115 0.82 5.62 4.06
CA SER A 115 0.48 5.70 2.62
C SER A 115 -0.67 6.67 2.34
N SER A 116 -0.67 7.37 1.23
CA SER A 116 -1.84 8.12 0.73
C SER A 116 -2.86 7.21 0.04
N PHE A 117 -2.39 6.08 -0.48
CA PHE A 117 -3.14 5.21 -1.38
C PHE A 117 -2.74 3.75 -1.18
N LEU A 118 -3.70 2.82 -1.25
CA LEU A 118 -3.41 1.37 -1.21
C LEU A 118 -3.81 0.69 -2.53
N VAL A 119 -2.87 0.01 -3.17
CA VAL A 119 -3.15 -1.00 -4.21
C VAL A 119 -3.03 -2.38 -3.57
N LEU A 120 -4.14 -3.11 -3.52
CA LEU A 120 -4.24 -4.40 -2.83
C LEU A 120 -4.51 -5.54 -3.81
N PHE A 121 -3.68 -6.58 -3.75
CA PHE A 121 -3.86 -7.86 -4.47
C PHE A 121 -4.14 -8.97 -3.44
N PRO A 122 -5.35 -9.06 -2.90
CA PRO A 122 -5.60 -9.78 -1.66
C PRO A 122 -5.76 -11.29 -1.84
N ASP A 123 -6.09 -11.74 -3.05
CA ASP A 123 -6.46 -13.12 -3.33
C ASP A 123 -5.33 -14.08 -3.04
N ASP A 124 -5.67 -15.10 -2.25
CA ASP A 124 -4.81 -16.24 -2.07
C ASP A 124 -5.13 -17.28 -3.14
N PRO A 125 -4.20 -17.57 -4.07
CA PRO A 125 -4.47 -18.49 -5.17
C PRO A 125 -4.76 -19.92 -4.69
N ALA A 126 -4.36 -20.29 -3.47
CA ALA A 126 -4.63 -21.62 -2.94
C ALA A 126 -6.04 -21.75 -2.33
N THR A 127 -6.66 -20.65 -1.89
CA THR A 127 -7.94 -20.71 -1.16
C THR A 127 -9.04 -19.83 -1.76
N GLY A 128 -8.72 -18.99 -2.76
CA GLY A 128 -9.65 -18.01 -3.32
C GLY A 128 -10.09 -16.93 -2.31
N ALA A 129 -9.42 -16.86 -1.15
CA ALA A 129 -9.85 -16.03 -0.02
C ALA A 129 -8.75 -15.08 0.40
N TRP A 130 -9.12 -14.00 1.07
CA TRP A 130 -8.15 -13.02 1.52
C TRP A 130 -7.41 -13.49 2.77
N GLY A 131 -6.08 -13.37 2.78
CA GLY A 131 -5.29 -13.64 3.97
C GLY A 131 -5.54 -12.61 5.09
N ARG A 132 -5.19 -12.97 6.34
CA ARG A 132 -5.29 -12.07 7.51
C ARG A 132 -4.59 -10.71 7.29
N GLY A 133 -3.42 -10.72 6.65
CA GLY A 133 -2.66 -9.51 6.35
C GLY A 133 -3.38 -8.59 5.35
N SER A 134 -3.91 -9.13 4.26
CA SER A 134 -4.67 -8.37 3.26
C SER A 134 -5.94 -7.78 3.86
N ARG A 135 -6.68 -8.56 4.68
CA ARG A 135 -7.86 -8.06 5.40
C ARG A 135 -7.51 -6.92 6.35
N LEU A 136 -6.41 -7.05 7.10
CA LEU A 136 -5.93 -5.99 7.99
C LEU A 136 -5.54 -4.72 7.20
N ALA A 137 -4.81 -4.87 6.09
CA ALA A 137 -4.42 -3.73 5.26
C ALA A 137 -5.64 -3.00 4.69
N PHE A 138 -6.61 -3.75 4.14
CA PHE A 138 -7.87 -3.21 3.65
C PHE A 138 -8.66 -2.48 4.74
N GLY A 139 -8.92 -3.16 5.87
CA GLY A 139 -9.66 -2.58 6.98
C GLY A 139 -8.99 -1.33 7.56
N THR A 140 -7.65 -1.33 7.67
CA THR A 140 -6.90 -0.15 8.10
C THR A 140 -7.07 1.01 7.11
N ALA A 141 -6.97 0.76 5.81
CA ALA A 141 -7.11 1.81 4.80
C ALA A 141 -8.50 2.42 4.82
N VAL A 142 -9.54 1.58 4.90
CA VAL A 142 -10.94 2.00 5.04
C VAL A 142 -11.14 2.86 6.29
N GLN A 143 -10.67 2.39 7.45
CA GLN A 143 -10.79 3.11 8.72
C GLN A 143 -10.06 4.47 8.69
N ARG A 144 -8.99 4.58 7.91
CA ARG A 144 -8.21 5.82 7.74
C ARG A 144 -8.70 6.69 6.58
N HIS A 145 -9.87 6.39 6.04
CA HIS A 145 -10.49 7.11 4.92
C HIS A 145 -9.61 7.19 3.66
N LYS A 146 -8.83 6.14 3.39
CA LYS A 146 -7.89 6.11 2.26
C LYS A 146 -8.53 5.43 1.04
N PRO A 147 -8.31 5.94 -0.17
CA PRO A 147 -8.69 5.24 -1.38
C PRO A 147 -7.93 3.91 -1.49
N VAL A 148 -8.65 2.86 -1.87
CA VAL A 148 -8.09 1.53 -2.11
C VAL A 148 -8.47 1.07 -3.51
N PHE A 149 -7.49 0.61 -4.29
CA PHE A 149 -7.77 -0.17 -5.51
C PHE A 149 -7.53 -1.65 -5.21
N VAL A 150 -8.60 -2.44 -5.31
CA VAL A 150 -8.58 -3.88 -5.01
C VAL A 150 -8.56 -4.67 -6.31
N VAL A 151 -7.49 -5.45 -6.52
CA VAL A 151 -7.33 -6.37 -7.65
C VAL A 151 -7.64 -7.78 -7.16
N ALA A 152 -8.90 -8.18 -7.25
CA ALA A 152 -9.40 -9.47 -6.77
C ALA A 152 -10.43 -10.06 -7.76
N ALA A 153 -10.54 -11.39 -7.77
CA ALA A 153 -11.54 -12.13 -8.53
C ALA A 153 -12.96 -11.82 -8.04
N ILE A 154 -13.12 -11.61 -6.73
CA ILE A 154 -14.39 -11.20 -6.12
C ILE A 154 -14.21 -9.81 -5.52
N ALA A 155 -14.97 -8.85 -6.03
CA ALA A 155 -14.96 -7.49 -5.52
C ALA A 155 -15.49 -7.44 -4.07
N PRO A 156 -14.98 -6.51 -3.24
CA PRO A 156 -15.58 -6.24 -1.94
C PRO A 156 -17.04 -5.82 -2.09
N SER A 157 -17.89 -6.21 -1.14
CA SER A 157 -19.28 -5.78 -1.13
C SER A 157 -19.39 -4.29 -0.82
N SER A 158 -20.22 -3.57 -1.58
CA SER A 158 -20.67 -2.23 -1.19
C SER A 158 -21.45 -2.30 0.12
N THR A 159 -21.29 -1.28 0.96
CA THR A 159 -22.03 -1.14 2.22
C THR A 159 -22.51 0.30 2.37
N LYS A 160 -23.30 0.60 3.41
CA LYS A 160 -23.68 1.99 3.73
C LYS A 160 -22.48 2.91 3.97
N GLN A 161 -21.30 2.34 4.26
CA GLN A 161 -20.07 3.07 4.58
C GLN A 161 -19.02 2.98 3.47
N LEU A 162 -19.23 2.13 2.45
CA LEU A 162 -18.26 1.84 1.40
C LEU A 162 -18.90 1.88 0.03
N ARG A 163 -18.38 2.76 -0.83
CA ARG A 163 -18.68 2.73 -2.25
C ARG A 163 -17.63 1.87 -2.96
N VAL A 164 -18.11 0.88 -3.70
CA VAL A 164 -17.29 0.03 -4.56
C VAL A 164 -17.66 0.28 -6.01
N THR A 165 -16.67 0.56 -6.85
CA THR A 165 -16.86 0.83 -8.28
C THR A 165 -15.85 0.06 -9.08
N ALA A 166 -16.31 -0.77 -10.01
CA ALA A 166 -15.43 -1.49 -10.91
C ALA A 166 -14.58 -0.52 -11.75
N GLY A 167 -13.35 -0.90 -12.06
CA GLY A 167 -12.48 -0.06 -12.86
C GLY A 167 -11.21 -0.76 -13.30
N SER A 168 -10.39 0.00 -14.01
CA SER A 168 -9.04 -0.40 -14.38
C SER A 168 -8.03 0.61 -13.82
N LEU A 169 -6.94 0.11 -13.26
CA LEU A 169 -5.84 0.94 -12.80
C LEU A 169 -4.83 1.09 -13.94
N PHE A 170 -4.82 2.27 -14.55
CA PHE A 170 -3.97 2.65 -15.69
C PHE A 170 -4.10 1.77 -16.93
N GLY A 171 -5.19 1.01 -17.08
CA GLY A 171 -5.32 0.03 -18.17
C GLY A 171 -4.49 -1.25 -17.95
N VAL A 172 -3.81 -1.39 -16.80
CA VAL A 172 -2.87 -2.50 -16.54
C VAL A 172 -3.56 -3.66 -15.82
N VAL A 173 -4.36 -3.36 -14.80
CA VAL A 173 -5.08 -4.36 -14.00
C VAL A 173 -6.53 -3.94 -13.81
N SER A 174 -7.43 -4.92 -13.93
CA SER A 174 -8.84 -4.76 -13.60
C SER A 174 -9.07 -5.00 -12.11
N GLY A 175 -10.03 -4.29 -11.54
CA GLY A 175 -10.33 -4.39 -10.11
C GLY A 175 -11.48 -3.51 -9.71
N SER A 176 -11.44 -3.04 -8.47
CA SER A 176 -12.47 -2.17 -7.91
C SER A 176 -11.87 -1.06 -7.08
N TRP A 177 -12.31 0.16 -7.35
CA TRP A 177 -12.15 1.31 -6.48
C TRP A 177 -13.02 1.15 -5.26
N VAL A 178 -12.43 1.24 -4.07
CA VAL A 178 -13.12 1.26 -2.80
C VAL A 178 -12.85 2.61 -2.14
N ALA A 179 -13.91 3.38 -1.96
CA ALA A 179 -13.89 4.67 -1.29
C ALA A 179 -14.81 4.62 -0.07
N PRO A 180 -14.33 5.04 1.12
CA PRO A 180 -15.21 5.24 2.25
C PRO A 180 -16.16 6.39 1.96
N LEU A 181 -17.45 6.14 2.14
CA LEU A 181 -18.45 7.18 2.15
C LEU A 181 -18.29 7.90 3.50
N GLY A 182 -17.90 9.17 3.47
CA GLY A 182 -17.72 9.96 4.69
C GLY A 182 -18.95 9.87 5.59
N VAL A 183 -18.75 10.07 6.90
CA VAL A 183 -19.86 10.36 7.80
C VAL A 183 -20.59 11.57 7.19
N PRO A 184 -21.93 11.56 7.04
CA PRO A 184 -22.63 12.76 6.60
C PRO A 184 -22.19 13.91 7.52
N VAL A 185 -21.65 14.97 6.92
CA VAL A 185 -21.47 16.23 7.63
C VAL A 185 -22.89 16.60 8.07
N GLN A 186 -23.14 16.60 9.37
CA GLN A 186 -24.34 17.26 9.87
C GLN A 186 -24.16 18.71 9.46
N GLU A 187 -24.94 19.17 8.48
CA GLU A 187 -25.15 20.59 8.26
C GLU A 187 -25.66 21.12 9.61
N GLU A 188 -24.80 21.80 10.36
CA GLU A 188 -25.27 22.64 11.45
C GLU A 188 -26.26 23.60 10.81
N ALA A 189 -27.55 23.42 11.15
CA ALA A 189 -28.57 24.39 10.84
C ALA A 189 -28.09 25.72 11.44
N VAL A 190 -27.65 26.61 10.56
CA VAL A 190 -27.49 28.01 10.91
C VAL A 190 -28.91 28.53 11.06
N ASP A 191 -29.41 28.54 12.30
CA ASP A 191 -30.62 29.26 12.64
C ASP A 191 -30.39 30.74 12.28
N VAL A 192 -31.15 31.22 11.28
CA VAL A 192 -31.24 32.62 10.86
C VAL A 192 -32.33 33.31 11.66
#